data_AF-A0A1Y4AW84-F1
#
_entry.id   AF-A0A1Y4AW84-F1
#
_cell.length_a   1.000
_cell.length_b   1.000
_cell.length_c   1.000
_cell.angle_alpha   90.00
_cell.angle_beta   90.00
_cell.angle_gamma   90.00
#
_symmetry.space_group_name_H-M   'P 1'
#
loop_
_entity.id
_entity.type
_entity.pdbx_description
1 polymer ?
#
loop_
_entity_poly.entity_id
_entity_poly.type
_entity_poly.pdbx_seq_one_letter_code
_entity_poly.pdbx_strand_id
1 'polypeptide(L)'
;MMKKGLPLYSVERVIHETGEAFGDGTHILFVNGSYRSETPLGKLMHDFSCTQPSQMHYKVLADRARYFKESKEGIAIMCKAMEDMRNQALEEGIKQGKIDVAFRMVKKGDFSDEEIAELSGLSIEEIKKLSTGETIE
;
A
#
# COMPACT_ATOMS: atom_id res chain seq x y z
N MET A 1 7.33 7.92 -14.50
CA MET A 1 5.93 8.02 -14.99
C MET A 1 5.95 8.28 -16.50
N MET A 2 5.10 7.60 -17.27
CA MET A 2 5.10 7.72 -18.74
C MET A 2 4.59 9.11 -19.16
N LYS A 3 5.41 9.87 -19.90
CA LYS A 3 5.27 11.34 -20.04
C LYS A 3 4.45 11.82 -21.24
N LYS A 4 3.92 10.92 -22.08
CA LYS A 4 3.26 11.29 -23.35
C LYS A 4 1.76 11.58 -23.23
N GLY A 5 1.20 11.50 -22.01
CA GLY A 5 -0.23 11.76 -21.77
C GLY A 5 -1.19 10.77 -22.42
N LEU A 6 -0.70 9.66 -22.98
CA LEU A 6 -1.55 8.65 -23.61
C LEU A 6 -2.45 7.95 -22.57
N PRO A 7 -3.64 7.50 -22.97
CA PRO A 7 -4.55 6.78 -22.09
C PRO A 7 -4.04 5.37 -21.75
N LEU A 8 -3.37 4.71 -22.70
CA LEU A 8 -2.85 3.36 -22.59
C LEU A 8 -1.42 3.31 -23.12
N TYR A 9 -0.60 2.47 -22.50
CA TYR A 9 0.74 2.16 -22.97
C TYR A 9 0.94 0.65 -22.95
N SER A 10 1.10 0.08 -24.14
CA SER A 10 1.53 -1.31 -24.30
C SER A 10 3.03 -1.41 -24.13
N VAL A 11 3.46 -2.33 -23.28
CA VAL A 11 4.86 -2.63 -23.02
C VAL A 11 5.06 -4.13 -23.21
N GLU A 12 6.07 -4.46 -24.01
CA GLU A 12 6.47 -5.82 -24.31
C GLU A 12 7.81 -6.13 -23.66
N ARG A 13 8.01 -7.39 -23.27
CA ARG A 13 9.29 -7.89 -22.80
C ARG A 13 10.16 -8.27 -24.00
N VAL A 14 11.42 -7.87 -23.94
CA VAL A 14 12.42 -8.18 -24.96
C VAL A 14 13.63 -8.84 -24.33
N ILE A 15 14.30 -9.72 -25.07
CA ILE A 15 15.63 -10.23 -24.75
C ILE A 15 16.61 -9.08 -25.00
N HIS A 16 17.29 -8.62 -23.95
CA HIS A 16 18.07 -7.38 -24.03
C HIS A 16 19.24 -7.47 -25.03
N GLU A 17 19.87 -8.64 -25.13
CA GLU A 17 21.02 -8.90 -25.99
C GLU A 17 20.66 -8.95 -27.47
N THR A 18 19.49 -9.49 -27.81
CA THR A 18 19.06 -9.70 -29.21
C THR A 18 18.05 -8.66 -29.69
N GLY A 19 17.39 -7.96 -28.76
CA GLY A 19 16.27 -7.07 -29.04
C GLY A 19 15.01 -7.80 -29.50
N GLU A 20 15.01 -9.13 -29.52
CA GLU A 20 13.86 -9.94 -29.93
C GLU A 20 12.79 -9.97 -28.84
N ALA A 21 11.54 -10.14 -29.25
CA ALA A 21 10.45 -10.35 -28.30
C ALA A 21 10.73 -11.60 -27.47
N PHE A 22 10.53 -11.49 -26.15
CA PHE A 22 10.76 -12.61 -25.24
C PHE A 22 9.83 -13.81 -25.53
N GLY A 23 8.65 -13.54 -26.11
CA GLY A 23 7.76 -14.59 -26.64
C GLY A 23 7.05 -15.42 -25.57
N ASP A 24 6.95 -14.94 -24.33
CA ASP A 24 6.26 -15.61 -23.21
C ASP A 24 4.73 -15.45 -23.23
N GLY A 25 4.19 -14.76 -24.23
CA GLY A 25 2.76 -14.45 -24.35
C GLY A 25 2.26 -13.42 -23.33
N THR A 26 3.14 -12.81 -22.54
CA THR A 26 2.77 -11.78 -21.57
C THR A 26 2.72 -10.40 -22.23
N HIS A 27 1.56 -9.77 -22.20
CA HIS A 27 1.37 -8.40 -22.63
C HIS A 27 1.11 -7.49 -21.42
N ILE A 28 1.88 -6.40 -21.29
CA ILE A 28 1.74 -5.47 -20.17
C ILE A 28 1.07 -4.19 -20.66
N LEU A 29 -0.09 -3.87 -20.10
CA LEU A 29 -0.81 -2.63 -20.38
C LEU A 29 -0.76 -1.70 -19.16
N PHE A 30 -0.13 -0.54 -19.32
CA PHE A 30 -0.22 0.55 -18.34
C PHE A 30 -1.36 1.49 -18.70
N VAL A 31 -2.29 1.66 -17.76
CA VAL A 31 -3.44 2.57 -17.91
C VAL A 31 -3.13 3.87 -17.18
N ASN A 32 -3.35 5.01 -17.85
CA ASN A 32 -3.18 6.31 -17.23
C ASN A 32 -4.41 6.70 -16.39
N GLY A 33 -4.31 6.48 -15.07
CA GLY A 33 -5.35 6.84 -14.08
C GLY A 33 -5.77 8.32 -14.06
N SER A 34 -4.87 9.21 -14.50
CA SER A 34 -5.12 10.66 -14.56
C SER A 34 -5.75 11.11 -15.88
N TYR A 35 -5.92 10.22 -16.85
CA TYR A 35 -6.51 10.55 -18.14
C TYR A 35 -7.97 11.01 -17.98
N ARG A 36 -8.35 12.09 -18.67
CA ARG A 36 -9.71 12.65 -18.67
C ARG A 36 -10.13 12.93 -20.10
N SER A 37 -11.23 12.32 -20.54
CA SER A 37 -11.87 12.56 -21.85
C SER A 37 -13.27 11.95 -21.87
N GLU A 38 -14.05 12.25 -22.92
CA GLU A 38 -15.38 11.68 -23.13
C GLU A 38 -15.40 10.22 -23.63
N THR A 39 -14.21 9.65 -23.88
CA THR A 39 -14.07 8.24 -24.27
C THR A 39 -14.49 7.31 -23.11
N PRO A 40 -14.87 6.05 -23.40
CA PRO A 40 -15.18 5.08 -22.35
C PRO A 40 -14.08 4.96 -21.28
N LEU A 41 -12.82 4.88 -21.71
CA LEU A 41 -11.68 4.83 -20.79
C LEU A 41 -11.51 6.13 -20.00
N GLY A 42 -11.69 7.30 -20.63
CA GLY A 42 -11.64 8.59 -19.94
C GLY A 42 -12.69 8.73 -18.84
N LYS A 43 -13.93 8.28 -19.13
CA LYS A 43 -15.03 8.23 -18.16
C LYS A 43 -14.75 7.23 -17.03
N LEU A 44 -14.13 6.10 -17.35
CA LEU A 44 -13.76 5.10 -16.36
C LEU A 44 -12.70 5.66 -15.39
N MET A 45 -11.69 6.35 -15.93
CA MET A 45 -10.65 6.98 -15.11
C MET A 45 -11.17 8.15 -14.27
N HIS A 46 -12.17 8.89 -14.77
CA HIS A 46 -12.93 9.83 -13.96
C HIS A 46 -13.59 9.13 -12.76
N ASP A 47 -14.33 8.06 -13.00
CA ASP A 47 -15.09 7.37 -11.96
C ASP A 47 -14.20 6.78 -10.86
N PHE A 48 -13.03 6.22 -11.20
CA PHE A 48 -12.07 5.76 -10.20
C PHE A 48 -11.55 6.88 -9.28
N SER A 49 -11.56 8.12 -9.74
CA SER A 49 -11.18 9.29 -8.94
C SER A 49 -12.38 10.05 -8.36
N CYS A 50 -13.60 9.64 -8.72
CA CYS A 50 -14.82 10.32 -8.33
C CYS A 50 -15.25 9.87 -6.93
N THR A 51 -15.55 10.82 -6.06
CA THR A 51 -16.04 10.51 -4.71
C THR A 51 -17.56 10.48 -4.65
N GLN A 52 -18.26 11.20 -5.51
CA GLN A 52 -19.71 11.30 -5.47
C GLN A 52 -20.36 10.26 -6.40
N PRO A 53 -21.10 9.27 -5.88
CA PRO A 53 -21.72 8.25 -6.72
C PRO A 53 -22.67 8.81 -7.79
N SER A 54 -23.30 9.95 -7.52
CA SER A 54 -24.20 10.64 -8.46
C SER A 54 -23.48 11.29 -9.65
N GLN A 55 -22.16 11.47 -9.57
CA GLN A 55 -21.34 12.07 -10.62
C GLN A 55 -20.60 11.01 -11.44
N MET A 56 -20.69 9.73 -11.08
CA MET A 56 -20.06 8.64 -11.82
C MET A 56 -20.81 8.31 -13.11
N HIS A 57 -20.08 7.99 -14.18
CA HIS A 57 -20.63 7.62 -15.48
C HIS A 57 -21.09 6.15 -15.55
N TYR A 58 -20.36 5.25 -14.90
CA TYR A 58 -20.61 3.81 -14.92
C TYR A 58 -21.45 3.39 -13.73
N LYS A 59 -22.68 2.95 -14.01
CA LYS A 59 -23.66 2.51 -12.99
C LYS A 59 -23.09 1.47 -12.02
N VAL A 60 -22.28 0.52 -12.49
CA VAL A 60 -21.70 -0.53 -11.63
C VAL A 60 -20.79 0.08 -10.55
N LEU A 61 -19.96 1.05 -10.90
CA LEU A 61 -19.11 1.77 -9.95
C LEU A 61 -19.94 2.68 -9.05
N ALA A 62 -20.88 3.42 -9.64
CA ALA A 62 -21.80 4.30 -8.92
C ALA A 62 -22.58 3.55 -7.83
N ASP A 63 -23.18 2.41 -8.16
CA ASP A 63 -23.97 1.62 -7.22
C ASP A 63 -23.10 1.02 -6.11
N ARG A 64 -21.88 0.58 -6.44
CA ARG A 64 -20.96 0.04 -5.44
C ARG A 64 -20.46 1.11 -4.48
N ALA A 65 -20.10 2.29 -5.01
CA ALA A 65 -19.72 3.44 -4.20
C ALA A 65 -20.89 3.92 -3.32
N ARG A 66 -22.10 3.97 -3.88
CA ARG A 66 -23.33 4.31 -3.14
C ARG A 66 -23.59 3.32 -2.01
N TYR A 67 -23.48 2.03 -2.28
CA TYR A 67 -23.65 0.98 -1.27
C TYR A 67 -22.74 1.24 -0.06
N PHE A 68 -21.44 1.45 -0.26
CA PHE A 68 -20.51 1.65 0.85
C PHE A 68 -20.69 2.99 1.58
N LYS A 69 -21.30 4.00 0.95
CA LYS A 69 -21.47 5.34 1.52
C LYS A 69 -22.83 5.56 2.18
N GLU A 70 -23.87 4.89 1.69
CA GLU A 70 -25.26 5.23 2.01
C GLU A 70 -26.05 4.05 2.58
N SER A 71 -25.65 2.80 2.33
CA SER A 71 -26.32 1.63 2.92
C SER A 71 -25.82 1.37 4.34
N LYS A 72 -26.71 0.90 5.23
CA LYS A 72 -26.33 0.60 6.61
C LYS A 72 -25.26 -0.48 6.68
N GLU A 73 -25.40 -1.52 5.86
CA GLU A 73 -24.48 -2.65 5.78
C GLU A 73 -23.12 -2.20 5.22
N GLY A 74 -23.13 -1.41 4.14
CA GLY A 74 -21.91 -0.89 3.54
C GLY A 74 -21.15 0.06 4.47
N ILE A 75 -21.86 0.94 5.18
CA ILE A 75 -21.28 1.82 6.19
C ILE A 75 -20.66 0.99 7.32
N ALA A 76 -21.35 -0.05 7.82
CA ALA A 76 -20.81 -0.91 8.87
C ALA A 76 -19.49 -1.59 8.45
N ILE A 77 -19.39 -2.06 7.20
CA ILE A 77 -18.14 -2.62 6.65
C ILE A 77 -17.03 -1.57 6.65
N MET A 78 -17.33 -0.33 6.22
CA MET A 78 -16.33 0.75 6.19
C MET A 78 -15.91 1.22 7.58
N CYS A 79 -16.84 1.31 8.52
CA CYS A 79 -16.52 1.60 9.93
C CYS A 79 -15.58 0.55 10.50
N LYS A 80 -15.86 -0.74 10.26
CA LYS A 80 -14.98 -1.82 10.71
C LYS A 80 -13.59 -1.72 10.06
N ALA A 81 -13.51 -1.48 8.75
CA ALA A 81 -12.23 -1.33 8.07
C ALA A 81 -11.40 -0.16 8.64
N MET A 82 -12.05 0.96 8.98
CA MET A 82 -11.39 2.10 9.64
C MET A 82 -10.93 1.77 11.06
N GLU A 83 -11.71 0.99 11.81
CA GLU A 83 -11.34 0.53 13.15
C GLU A 83 -10.14 -0.43 13.09
N ASP A 84 -10.16 -1.39 12.17
CA ASP A 84 -9.07 -2.34 11.96
C ASP A 84 -7.78 -1.59 11.57
N MET A 85 -7.86 -0.62 10.65
CA MET A 85 -6.72 0.23 10.28
C MET A 85 -6.18 1.04 11.46
N ARG A 86 -7.07 1.57 12.32
CA ARG A 86 -6.66 2.30 13.54
C ARG A 86 -5.94 1.37 14.53
N ASN A 87 -6.44 0.15 14.70
CA ASN A 87 -5.86 -0.83 15.60
C ASN A 87 -4.48 -1.29 15.09
N GLN A 88 -4.36 -1.56 13.79
CA GLN A 88 -3.09 -1.88 13.14
C GLN A 88 -2.06 -0.74 13.30
N ALA A 89 -2.45 0.50 13.00
CA ALA A 89 -1.57 1.65 13.16
C ALA A 89 -1.13 1.86 14.63
N LEU A 90 -2.00 1.57 15.60
CA LEU A 90 -1.63 1.64 17.02
C LEU A 90 -0.63 0.53 17.38
N GLU A 91 -0.87 -0.70 16.93
CA GLU A 91 0.03 -1.83 17.16
C GLU A 91 1.41 -1.60 16.54
N GLU A 92 1.45 -1.18 15.28
CA GLU A 92 2.68 -0.79 14.58
C GLU A 92 3.39 0.36 15.31
N GLY A 93 2.65 1.37 15.77
CA GLY A 93 3.21 2.49 16.53
C GLY A 93 3.81 2.08 17.87
N ILE A 94 3.16 1.18 18.60
CA ILE A 94 3.69 0.62 19.86
C ILE A 94 4.95 -0.19 19.58
N LYS A 95 4.92 -1.06 18.56
CA LYS A 95 6.07 -1.87 18.16
C LYS A 95 7.26 -1.00 17.76
N GLN A 96 7.04 0.00 16.91
CA GLN A 96 8.09 0.95 16.52
C GLN A 96 8.64 1.70 17.72
N GLY A 97 7.78 2.12 18.66
CA GLY A 97 8.22 2.77 19.90
C GLY A 97 9.12 1.87 20.76
N LYS A 98 8.81 0.58 20.87
CA LYS A 98 9.68 -0.40 21.56
C LYS A 98 11.02 -0.55 20.86
N ILE A 99 11.01 -0.69 19.53
CA ILE A 99 12.22 -0.81 18.70
C ILE A 99 13.11 0.43 18.85
N ASP A 100 12.52 1.63 18.81
CA ASP A 100 13.26 2.89 18.95
C ASP A 100 13.93 3.02 20.32
N VAL A 101 13.28 2.58 21.39
CA VAL A 101 13.85 2.58 22.74
C VAL A 101 14.99 1.57 22.84
N ALA A 102 14.76 0.33 22.39
CA ALA A 102 15.79 -0.71 22.39
C ALA A 102 17.02 -0.30 21.58
N PHE A 103 16.82 0.27 20.39
CA PHE A 103 17.90 0.77 19.53
C PHE A 103 18.75 1.83 20.24
N ARG A 104 18.12 2.76 20.97
CA ARG A 104 18.85 3.76 21.76
C ARG A 104 19.64 3.13 22.91
N MET A 105 19.11 2.09 23.55
CA MET A 105 19.80 1.37 24.63
C MET A 105 21.01 0.59 24.10
N VAL A 106 20.85 -0.15 23.00
CA VAL A 106 21.95 -0.86 22.30
C VAL A 106 23.04 0.13 21.92
N LYS A 107 22.67 1.27 21.34
CA LYS A 107 23.63 2.32 20.96
C LYS A 107 24.35 2.95 22.17
N LYS A 108 23.69 3.02 23.33
CA LYS A 108 24.29 3.55 24.56
C LYS A 108 25.33 2.59 25.13
N GLY A 109 25.10 1.28 25.02
CA GLY A 109 26.04 0.24 25.44
C GLY A 109 26.15 0.02 26.96
N ASP A 110 25.22 0.61 27.73
CA ASP A 110 25.22 0.57 29.20
C ASP A 110 24.47 -0.65 29.78
N PHE A 111 23.76 -1.40 28.94
CA PHE A 111 22.85 -2.49 29.34
C PHE A 111 23.19 -3.78 28.59
N SER A 112 22.98 -4.94 29.24
CA SER A 112 23.10 -6.25 28.56
C SER A 112 21.92 -6.52 27.61
N ASP A 113 22.09 -7.43 26.66
CA ASP A 113 21.01 -7.79 25.73
C ASP A 113 19.76 -8.31 26.47
N GLU A 114 19.95 -9.00 27.59
CA GLU A 114 18.86 -9.49 28.45
C GLU A 114 18.13 -8.33 29.16
N GLU A 115 18.86 -7.35 29.68
CA GLU A 115 18.27 -6.16 30.33
C GLU A 115 17.49 -5.31 29.32
N ILE A 116 18.00 -5.16 28.09
CA ILE A 116 17.32 -4.42 27.03
C ILE A 116 16.02 -5.14 26.63
N ALA A 117 16.06 -6.46 26.46
CA ALA A 117 14.88 -7.26 26.13
C ALA A 117 13.77 -7.12 27.19
N GLU A 118 14.14 -7.17 28.48
CA GLU A 118 13.22 -6.96 29.59
C GLU A 118 12.60 -5.55 29.58
N LEU A 119 13.44 -4.51 29.43
CA LEU A 119 13.01 -3.11 29.48
C LEU A 119 12.18 -2.67 28.27
N SER A 120 12.51 -3.14 27.06
CA SER A 120 11.78 -2.80 25.84
C SER A 120 10.57 -3.71 25.60
N GLY A 121 10.50 -4.85 26.27
CA GLY A 121 9.50 -5.89 26.02
C GLY A 121 9.61 -6.45 24.59
N LEU A 122 10.85 -6.61 24.11
CA LEU A 122 11.22 -7.29 22.86
C LEU A 122 11.92 -8.61 23.21
N SER A 123 11.97 -9.54 22.27
CA SER A 123 12.74 -10.78 22.43
C SER A 123 14.24 -10.54 22.30
N ILE A 124 15.06 -11.40 22.92
CA ILE A 124 16.53 -11.35 22.80
C ILE A 124 16.96 -11.49 21.33
N GLU A 125 16.23 -12.24 20.51
CA GLU A 125 16.51 -12.36 19.07
C GLU A 125 16.35 -11.03 18.33
N GLU A 126 15.30 -10.27 18.64
CA GLU A 126 15.07 -8.93 18.09
C GLU A 126 16.15 -7.95 18.52
N ILE A 127 16.59 -8.00 19.78
CA ILE A 127 17.72 -7.16 20.26
C ILE A 127 19.00 -7.47 19.49
N LYS A 128 19.30 -8.76 19.27
CA LYS A 128 20.48 -9.17 18.49
C LYS A 128 20.44 -8.68 17.05
N LYS A 129 19.26 -8.72 16.40
CA LYS A 129 19.06 -8.14 15.07
C LYS A 129 19.33 -6.63 15.05
N LEU A 130 18.90 -5.90 16.07
CA LEU A 130 19.19 -4.46 16.18
C LEU A 130 20.68 -4.19 16.35
N SER A 131 21.39 -5.03 17.10
CA SER A 131 22.85 -4.92 17.28
C SER A 131 23.64 -5.20 15.99
N THR A 132 23.11 -6.05 15.09
CA THR A 132 23.72 -6.34 13.78
C THR A 132 23.28 -5.38 12.68
N GLY A 133 22.35 -4.46 12.96
CA GLY A 133 21.79 -3.51 11.99
C GLY A 133 20.75 -4.11 11.05
N GLU A 134 20.19 -5.26 11.40
CA GLU A 134 19.09 -5.90 10.67
C GLU A 134 17.74 -5.28 11.07
N THR A 135 16.82 -5.18 10.11
CA THR A 135 15.47 -4.67 10.35
C THR A 135 14.64 -5.73 11.10
N ILE A 136 13.91 -5.31 12.14
CA ILE A 136 12.89 -6.14 12.77
C ILE A 136 11.57 -5.95 11.99
N GLU A 137 11.03 -7.04 11.44
CA GLU A 137 9.69 -7.08 10.83
C GLU A 137 8.59 -7.20 11.88
#